data_AF-A0A960SZ40-F1
#
_entry.id   AF-A0A960SZ40-F1
#
_cell.length_a   1.000
_cell.length_b   1.000
_cell.length_c   1.000
_cell.angle_alpha   90.00
_cell.angle_beta   90.00
_cell.angle_gamma   90.00
#
_symmetry.space_group_name_H-M   'P 1'
#
loop_
_entity.id
_entity.type
_entity.pdbx_description
1 polymer ?
#
loop_
_entity_poly.entity_id
_entity_poly.type
_entity_poly.pdbx_seq_one_letter_code
_entity_poly.pdbx_strand_id
1 'polypeptide(L)' 'HSDEQKKIAEASKKAAAENFDKPIVTEITKASKFYTAPEFHQDYYFQNKNKNPYCRFVIEPKLKKLKLDH' A
#
# COMPACT_ATOMS: atom_id res chain seq x y z
N HIS A 1 10.73 -3.11 13.16
CA HIS A 1 9.79 -2.46 14.09
C HIS A 1 10.60 -1.65 15.10
N SER A 2 11.02 -0.44 14.72
CA SER A 2 11.82 0.45 15.59
C SER A 2 11.05 1.73 15.91
N ASP A 3 11.46 2.42 16.98
CA ASP A 3 10.90 3.73 17.32
C ASP A 3 11.20 4.78 16.24
N GLU A 4 12.33 4.65 15.53
CA GLU A 4 12.66 5.50 14.38
C GLU A 4 11.62 5.36 13.25
N GLN A 5 11.17 4.13 12.94
CA GLN A 5 10.10 3.91 11.96
C GLN A 5 8.80 4.63 12.36
N LYS A 6 8.46 4.61 13.66
CA LYS A 6 7.28 5.32 14.18
C LYS A 6 7.41 6.83 13.98
N LYS A 7 8.55 7.41 14.36
CA LYS A 7 8.82 8.84 14.21
C LYS A 7 8.73 9.30 12.74
N ILE A 8 9.34 8.55 11.83
CA ILE A 8 9.28 8.83 10.38
C ILE A 8 7.84 8.73 9.87
N ALA A 9 7.09 7.71 10.26
CA ALA A 9 5.70 7.53 9.84
C ALA A 9 4.79 8.67 10.32
N GLU A 10 4.94 9.11 11.57
CA GLU A 10 4.17 10.23 12.14
C GLU A 10 4.50 11.55 11.45
N ALA A 11 5.79 11.82 11.19
CA ALA A 11 6.22 13.00 10.44
C ALA A 11 5.66 13.01 9.02
N SER A 12 5.70 11.86 8.33
CA SER A 12 5.13 11.69 6.98
C SER A 12 3.62 11.93 6.96
N LYS A 13 2.88 11.37 7.92
CA LYS A 13 1.43 11.59 8.08
C LYS A 13 1.11 13.08 8.28
N LYS A 14 1.90 13.78 9.11
CA LYS A 14 1.73 15.22 9.34
C LYS A 14 1.98 16.04 8.08
N ALA A 15 3.08 15.78 7.37
CA ALA A 15 3.39 16.48 6.12
C ALA A 15 2.34 16.22 5.03
N ALA A 16 1.85 14.98 4.92
CA ALA A 16 0.83 14.62 3.93
C ALA A 16 -0.51 15.31 4.18
N ALA A 17 -0.86 15.60 5.44
CA ALA A 17 -2.14 16.19 5.82
C ALA A 17 -2.42 17.55 5.15
N GLU A 18 -1.39 18.29 4.77
CA GLU A 18 -1.52 19.56 4.03
C GLU A 18 -2.21 19.40 2.67
N ASN A 19 -2.21 18.18 2.11
CA ASN A 19 -2.81 17.87 0.81
C ASN A 19 -4.25 17.34 0.90
N PHE A 20 -4.86 17.28 2.09
CA PHE A 20 -6.18 16.71 2.28
C PHE A 20 -7.07 17.64 3.11
N ASP A 21 -8.28 17.93 2.60
CA ASP A 21 -9.29 18.68 3.35
C ASP A 21 -9.82 17.91 4.57
N LYS A 22 -9.63 16.60 4.59
CA LYS A 22 -10.09 15.68 5.65
C LYS A 22 -8.89 15.06 6.38
N PRO A 23 -9.03 14.78 7.69
CA PRO A 23 -7.95 14.21 8.47
C PRO A 23 -7.56 12.81 7.96
N ILE A 24 -6.26 12.53 7.97
CA ILE A 24 -5.74 11.20 7.62
C ILE A 24 -6.02 10.23 8.79
N VAL A 25 -6.78 9.17 8.51
CA VAL A 25 -7.21 8.17 9.51
C VAL A 25 -6.25 6.99 9.69
N THR A 26 -5.15 6.93 8.93
CA THR A 26 -4.15 5.85 9.02
C THR A 26 -3.63 5.67 10.45
N GLU A 27 -3.75 4.47 10.99
CA GLU A 27 -3.23 4.09 12.30
C GLU A 27 -1.72 3.85 12.25
N ILE A 28 -0.98 4.40 13.22
CA ILE A 28 0.46 4.18 13.38
C ILE A 28 0.65 3.55 14.76
N THR A 29 0.87 2.23 14.77
CA THR A 29 1.00 1.42 15.98
C THR A 29 2.18 0.47 15.89
N LYS A 30 2.53 -0.17 17.00
CA LYS A 30 3.57 -1.21 17.01
C LYS A 30 3.06 -2.40 16.19
N ALA A 31 3.93 -2.98 15.37
CA ALA A 31 3.54 -4.16 14.63
C ALA A 31 3.25 -5.32 15.58
N SER A 32 2.12 -5.99 15.33
CA SER A 32 1.71 -7.20 15.99
C SER A 32 2.28 -8.42 15.28
N LYS A 33 1.95 -9.61 15.80
CA LYS A 33 2.19 -10.86 15.08
C LYS A 33 1.56 -10.79 13.68
N PHE A 34 2.38 -11.07 12.67
CA PHE A 34 1.96 -11.16 11.27
C PHE A 34 1.71 -12.63 10.91
N TYR A 35 0.65 -12.87 10.13
CA TYR A 35 0.30 -14.18 9.61
C TYR A 35 0.35 -14.12 8.10
N THR A 36 1.21 -14.95 7.50
CA THR A 36 1.39 -15.00 6.05
C THR A 36 0.08 -15.40 5.37
N ALA A 37 -0.32 -14.63 4.36
CA ALA A 37 -1.46 -14.98 3.52
C ALA A 37 -1.13 -16.21 2.64
N PRO A 38 -2.13 -17.03 2.26
CA PRO A 38 -1.95 -18.16 1.35
C PRO A 38 -1.19 -17.80 0.06
N GLU A 39 -0.50 -18.78 -0.52
CA GLU A 39 0.40 -18.59 -1.67
C GLU A 39 -0.28 -17.91 -2.86
N PHE A 40 -1.54 -18.21 -3.14
CA PHE A 40 -2.28 -17.60 -4.25
C PHE A 40 -2.55 -16.09 -4.08
N HIS A 41 -2.35 -15.53 -2.88
CA HIS A 41 -2.39 -14.09 -2.65
C HIS A 41 -1.04 -13.41 -2.89
N GLN A 42 0.06 -14.17 -2.90
CA GLN A 42 1.39 -13.64 -3.15
C GLN A 42 1.56 -13.33 -4.64
N ASP A 43 2.30 -12.26 -4.95
CA ASP A 43 2.55 -11.80 -6.32
C ASP A 43 1.30 -11.75 -7.23
N TYR A 44 0.13 -11.48 -6.62
CA TYR A 44 -1.17 -11.67 -7.24
C TYR A 44 -1.28 -11.02 -8.62
N TYR A 45 -0.81 -9.78 -8.75
CA TYR A 45 -0.84 -9.08 -10.04
C TYR A 45 -0.03 -9.83 -11.12
N PHE A 46 1.22 -10.21 -10.83
CA PHE A 46 2.07 -10.87 -11.81
C PHE A 46 1.53 -12.25 -12.21
N GLN A 47 0.95 -12.98 -11.26
CA GLN A 47 0.37 -14.30 -11.51
C GLN A 47 -0.99 -14.24 -12.25
N ASN A 48 -1.72 -13.11 -12.14
CA ASN A 48 -3.12 -13.02 -12.60
C ASN A 48 -3.41 -11.89 -13.59
N LYS A 49 -2.43 -11.05 -13.99
CA LYS A 49 -2.65 -9.86 -14.85
C LYS A 49 -3.43 -10.13 -16.14
N ASN A 50 -3.25 -11.31 -16.74
CA ASN A 50 -3.93 -11.70 -17.98
C ASN A 50 -5.20 -12.56 -17.76
N LYS A 51 -5.49 -12.94 -16.51
CA LYS A 51 -6.57 -13.90 -16.17
C LYS A 51 -7.72 -13.23 -15.42
N ASN A 52 -7.41 -12.26 -14.55
CA ASN A 52 -8.40 -11.62 -13.71
C ASN A 52 -8.65 -10.16 -14.14
N PRO A 53 -9.88 -9.78 -14.51
CA PRO A 53 -10.21 -8.41 -14.93
C PRO A 53 -9.93 -7.37 -13.83
N TYR A 54 -9.91 -7.75 -12.55
CA TYR A 54 -9.53 -6.86 -11.45
C TYR A 54 -8.13 -6.26 -11.66
N CYS A 55 -7.18 -7.04 -12.17
CA CYS A 55 -5.83 -6.55 -12.46
C CYS A 55 -5.85 -5.39 -13.45
N ARG A 56 -6.61 -5.53 -14.55
CA ARG A 56 -6.73 -4.51 -15.60
C ARG A 56 -7.49 -3.28 -15.14
N PHE A 57 -8.58 -3.44 -14.41
CA PHE A 57 -9.45 -2.30 -14.06
C PHE A 57 -9.01 -1.54 -12.81
N VAL A 58 -8.27 -2.19 -11.89
CA VAL A 58 -7.96 -1.61 -10.58
C VAL A 58 -6.46 -1.45 -10.33
N ILE A 59 -5.64 -2.40 -10.75
CA ILE A 59 -4.19 -2.39 -10.47
C ILE A 59 -3.43 -1.63 -11.55
N GLU A 60 -3.63 -1.96 -12.83
CA GLU A 60 -2.92 -1.32 -13.95
C GLU A 60 -2.98 0.22 -13.95
N PRO A 61 -4.13 0.88 -13.69
CA PRO A 61 -4.17 2.34 -13.65
C PRO A 61 -3.27 2.93 -12.56
N LYS A 62 -3.13 2.23 -11.43
CA LYS A 62 -2.27 2.65 -10.31
C LYS A 62 -0.80 2.49 -10.68
N LEU A 63 -0.43 1.40 -11.36
CA LEU A 63 0.94 1.20 -11.85
C LEU A 63 1.34 2.26 -12.88
N LYS A 64 0.48 2.55 -13.85
CA LYS A 64 0.70 3.63 -14.84
C LYS A 64 0.88 4.99 -14.19
N LYS A 65 0.05 5.32 -13.18
CA LYS A 65 0.18 6.56 -12.40
C LYS A 65 1.56 6.69 -11.73
N LEU A 66 2.15 5.56 -11.34
CA LEU A 66 3.47 5.49 -10.72
C LEU A 66 4.62 5.28 -11.72
N LYS A 67 4.32 5.16 -13.03
CA LYS A 67 5.28 4.79 -14.09
C LYS A 67 6.01 3.46 -13.79
N LEU A 68 5.26 2.50 -13.25
CA LEU A 68 5.70 1.15 -12.91
C LEU A 68 5.04 0.10 -13.81
N ASP A 69 4.36 0.53 -14.88
CA ASP A 69 3.88 -0.38 -15.89
C ASP A 69 5.08 -0.97 -16.68
N HIS A 70 5.02 -2.29 -16.88
CA HIS A 70 5.99 -3.10 -17.60
C HIS A 70 5.33 -3.73 -18.81
#